data_AF-A0A401QJZ1-F1
#
_entry.id   AF-A0A401QJZ1-F1
#
_cell.length_a   1.000
_cell.length_b   1.000
_cell.length_c   1.000
_cell.angle_alpha   90.00
_cell.angle_beta   90.00
_cell.angle_gamma   90.00
#
_symmetry.space_group_name_H-M   'P 1'
#
loop_
_entity.id
_entity.type
_entity.pdbx_description
1 polymer ?
#
loop_
_entity_poly.entity_id
_entity_poly.type
_entity_poly.pdbx_seq_one_letter_code
_entity_poly.pdbx_strand_id
1 'polypeptide(L)'
;RCSPFAAHLYDAEDANTPVRMLPGLCPDYCTDFWKRCRSTLSLLTGDQRTMDLESDRERFCGYLVLRDPEYCYPNVLSSNRLNANLGAVRADPEGCLQICLKEVANRLRNPVAMLHAADGTHRFFIAEQVGLVWAYLANGSKVSRPFLNLTEAVLTSPWLGDERGFLGLAFHPSFKRNGKVYVYYSILSRKAERIRISEFQLLPSNVNALDHTSERSEGQRL
;
A
#
# COMPACT_ATOMS: atom_id res chain seq x y z
N ARG A 1 16.26 13.32 12.15
CA ARG A 1 15.27 12.26 12.50
C ARG A 1 13.99 12.56 11.73
N CYS A 2 13.67 11.77 10.70
CA CYS A 2 12.38 11.90 10.01
C CYS A 2 11.32 11.12 10.80
N SER A 3 10.14 11.73 11.01
CA SER A 3 9.01 11.04 11.63
C SER A 3 8.49 9.96 10.67
N PRO A 4 8.22 8.72 11.12
CA PRO A 4 7.62 7.69 10.27
C PRO A 4 6.20 8.07 9.80
N PHE A 5 5.59 9.05 10.47
CA PHE A 5 4.27 9.58 10.13
C PHE A 5 4.34 10.88 9.33
N ALA A 6 5.53 11.27 8.85
CA ALA A 6 5.70 12.51 8.09
C ALA A 6 4.82 12.51 6.82
N ALA A 7 4.66 11.37 6.13
CA ALA A 7 3.80 11.31 4.96
C ALA A 7 2.34 11.67 5.30
N HIS A 8 1.77 11.08 6.35
CA HIS A 8 0.40 11.38 6.82
C HIS A 8 0.26 12.80 7.37
N LEU A 9 1.25 13.28 8.15
CA LEU A 9 1.21 14.62 8.73
C LEU A 9 1.17 15.72 7.66
N TYR A 10 1.73 15.45 6.47
CA TYR A 10 1.83 16.43 5.39
C TYR A 10 0.95 16.09 4.18
N ASP A 11 0.00 15.15 4.30
CA ASP A 11 -0.86 14.65 3.20
C ASP A 11 -0.06 14.20 1.95
N ALA A 12 1.13 13.61 2.15
CA ALA A 12 2.04 13.20 1.08
C ALA A 12 1.96 11.69 0.75
N GLU A 13 0.81 11.07 0.98
CA GLU A 13 0.59 9.62 0.74
C GLU A 13 0.22 9.28 -0.70
N ASP A 14 -0.37 10.24 -1.42
CA ASP A 14 -0.83 10.10 -2.81
C ASP A 14 -0.19 11.21 -3.66
N ALA A 15 0.29 10.85 -4.84
CA ALA A 15 0.87 11.79 -5.80
C ALA A 15 -0.10 12.87 -6.30
N ASN A 16 -1.41 12.65 -6.18
CA ASN A 16 -2.47 13.56 -6.59
C ASN A 16 -2.91 14.52 -5.48
N THR A 17 -2.47 14.29 -4.23
CA THR A 17 -2.80 15.18 -3.11
C THR A 17 -1.72 16.26 -3.00
N PRO A 18 -2.09 17.56 -3.04
CA PRO A 18 -1.12 18.62 -2.80
C PRO A 18 -0.50 18.49 -1.42
N VAL A 19 0.81 18.31 -1.38
CA VAL A 19 1.57 18.18 -0.13
C VAL A 19 1.42 19.47 0.68
N ARG A 20 1.10 19.33 1.97
CA ARG A 20 1.05 20.45 2.91
C ARG A 20 2.47 20.96 3.16
N MET A 21 2.60 22.25 3.46
CA MET A 21 3.89 22.81 3.92
C MET A 21 4.05 22.76 5.44
N LEU A 22 2.94 22.66 6.17
CA LEU A 22 2.92 22.51 7.62
C LEU A 22 2.29 21.17 8.00
N PRO A 23 2.75 20.53 9.08
CA PRO A 23 2.15 19.31 9.54
C PRO A 23 0.73 19.59 10.03
N GLY A 24 -0.15 18.63 9.80
CA GLY A 24 -1.50 18.71 10.30
C GLY A 24 -1.55 18.66 11.82
N LEU A 25 -2.33 19.57 12.42
CA LEU A 25 -2.41 19.78 13.86
C LEU A 25 -3.69 19.17 14.42
N CYS A 26 -3.60 18.59 15.62
CA CYS A 26 -4.80 18.13 16.32
C CYS A 26 -5.67 19.34 16.69
N PRO A 27 -7.01 19.23 16.66
CA PRO A 27 -7.91 20.37 16.87
C PRO A 27 -7.61 21.18 18.14
N ASP A 28 -7.46 20.50 19.27
CA ASP A 28 -7.18 21.12 20.57
C ASP A 28 -5.81 21.80 20.58
N TYR A 29 -4.80 21.13 20.02
CA TYR A 29 -3.45 21.66 19.93
C TYR A 29 -3.33 22.83 18.96
N CYS A 30 -4.08 22.83 17.86
CA CYS A 30 -4.05 23.91 16.87
C CYS A 30 -4.43 25.25 17.49
N THR A 31 -5.46 25.25 18.34
CA THR A 31 -5.93 26.45 19.04
C THR A 31 -4.84 27.03 19.93
N ASP A 32 -4.13 26.17 20.67
CA ASP A 32 -3.06 26.60 21.57
C ASP A 32 -1.80 27.03 20.81
N PHE A 33 -1.46 26.33 19.73
CA PHE A 33 -0.38 26.71 18.83
C PHE A 33 -0.63 28.09 18.21
N TRP A 34 -1.84 28.35 17.70
CA TRP A 34 -2.18 29.64 17.12
C TRP A 34 -2.03 30.78 18.13
N LYS A 35 -2.53 30.59 19.37
CA LYS A 35 -2.43 31.63 20.42
C LYS A 35 -0.99 31.99 20.78
N ARG A 36 -0.09 31.00 20.82
CA ARG A 36 1.27 31.16 21.35
C ARG A 36 2.33 31.39 20.27
N CYS A 37 2.12 30.81 19.09
CA CYS A 37 3.18 30.63 18.10
C CYS A 37 2.78 31.09 16.69
N ARG A 38 1.55 31.58 16.43
CA ARG A 38 1.13 31.95 15.06
C ARG A 38 2.10 32.86 14.30
N SER A 39 2.70 33.83 14.99
CA SER A 39 3.64 34.79 14.40
C SER A 39 4.98 34.17 13.99
N THR A 40 5.24 32.91 14.35
CA THR A 40 6.43 32.19 13.91
C THR A 40 6.24 31.58 12.52
N LEU A 41 5.01 31.49 12.01
CA LEU A 41 4.74 30.84 10.73
C LEU A 41 5.27 31.64 9.55
N SER A 42 5.08 32.95 9.55
CA SER A 42 5.72 33.89 8.61
C SER A 42 7.26 33.82 8.61
N LEU A 43 7.87 33.25 9.66
CA LEU A 43 9.32 32.99 9.72
C LEU A 43 9.71 31.60 9.21
N LEU A 44 8.77 30.65 9.19
CA LEU A 44 9.01 29.24 8.85
C LEU A 44 8.60 28.89 7.42
N THR A 45 7.70 29.66 6.81
CA THR A 45 7.22 29.42 5.45
C THR A 45 7.05 30.73 4.68
N GLY A 46 7.42 30.71 3.40
CA GLY A 46 7.17 31.81 2.46
C GLY A 46 5.79 31.74 1.78
N ASP A 47 4.92 30.84 2.23
CA ASP A 47 3.59 30.67 1.66
C ASP A 47 2.63 31.78 2.10
N GLN A 48 2.28 32.64 1.14
CA GLN A 48 1.37 33.74 1.35
C GLN A 48 0.02 33.27 1.91
N ARG A 49 -0.46 32.09 1.48
CA ARG A 49 -1.75 31.55 1.92
C ARG A 49 -1.74 31.19 3.40
N THR A 50 -0.65 30.65 3.91
CA THR A 50 -0.48 30.34 5.34
C THR A 50 -0.28 31.60 6.18
N MET A 51 0.44 32.60 5.65
CA MET A 51 0.64 33.90 6.31
C MET A 51 -0.67 34.70 6.44
N ASP A 52 -1.52 34.69 5.40
CA ASP A 52 -2.82 35.37 5.41
C ASP A 52 -3.78 34.79 6.47
N LEU A 53 -3.57 33.51 6.85
CA LEU A 53 -4.35 32.81 7.88
C LEU A 53 -3.94 33.14 9.32
N GLU A 54 -2.79 33.78 9.56
CA GLU A 54 -2.33 34.10 10.93
C GLU A 54 -3.32 34.99 11.70
N SER A 55 -4.09 35.80 10.97
CA SER A 55 -5.06 36.74 11.55
C SER A 55 -6.36 36.10 12.04
N ASP A 56 -6.71 34.92 11.52
CA ASP A 56 -7.99 34.24 11.78
C ASP A 56 -7.77 32.79 12.25
N ARG A 57 -8.03 32.55 13.54
CA ARG A 57 -7.86 31.23 14.18
C ARG A 57 -8.70 30.14 13.51
N GLU A 58 -9.96 30.43 13.18
CA GLU A 58 -10.88 29.42 12.67
C GLU A 58 -10.45 28.97 11.27
N ARG A 59 -10.08 29.92 10.42
CA ARG A 59 -9.55 29.59 9.09
C ARG A 59 -8.19 28.89 9.18
N PHE A 60 -7.34 29.32 10.11
CA PHE A 60 -6.04 28.69 10.36
C PHE A 60 -6.18 27.22 10.77
N CYS A 61 -7.00 26.94 11.77
CA CYS A 61 -7.20 25.57 12.23
C CYS A 61 -8.04 24.75 11.25
N GLY A 62 -9.00 25.34 10.55
CA GLY A 62 -9.70 24.67 9.46
C GLY A 62 -8.77 24.21 8.33
N TYR A 63 -7.70 24.97 8.07
CA TYR A 63 -6.68 24.61 7.08
C TYR A 63 -5.74 23.50 7.60
N LEU A 64 -5.27 23.59 8.85
CA LEU A 64 -4.27 22.67 9.39
C LEU A 64 -4.81 21.41 10.08
N VAL A 65 -6.10 21.34 10.41
CA VAL A 65 -6.66 20.14 11.03
C VAL A 65 -6.66 18.96 10.04
N LEU A 66 -6.21 17.80 10.51
CA LEU A 66 -6.33 16.54 9.77
C LEU A 66 -7.71 15.94 9.96
N ARG A 67 -8.21 15.29 8.91
CA ARG A 67 -9.47 14.53 8.97
C ARG A 67 -9.34 13.26 9.80
N ASP A 68 -8.15 12.66 9.78
CA ASP A 68 -7.80 11.54 10.66
C ASP A 68 -7.04 12.06 11.90
N PRO A 69 -7.71 12.19 13.06
CA PRO A 69 -7.08 12.66 14.28
C PRO A 69 -6.11 11.65 14.90
N GLU A 70 -6.01 10.40 14.42
CA GLU A 70 -4.97 9.49 14.90
C GLU A 70 -3.57 9.94 14.45
N TYR A 71 -3.45 10.60 13.29
CA TYR A 71 -2.17 10.97 12.69
C TYR A 71 -1.79 12.46 12.85
N CYS A 72 -2.46 13.20 13.74
CA CYS A 72 -2.19 14.62 13.94
C CYS A 72 -1.10 14.90 15.00
N TYR A 73 -0.43 16.04 14.86
CA TYR A 73 0.57 16.51 15.83
C TYR A 73 -0.10 17.24 17.00
N PRO A 74 0.35 17.04 18.27
CA PRO A 74 1.45 16.19 18.71
C PRO A 74 1.03 14.76 19.09
N ASN A 75 -0.26 14.42 19.03
CA ASN A 75 -0.77 13.13 19.54
C ASN A 75 -0.04 11.93 18.93
N VAL A 76 0.33 12.03 17.66
CA VAL A 76 1.12 11.01 16.94
C VAL A 76 2.45 10.68 17.63
N LEU A 77 3.11 11.65 18.29
CA LEU A 77 4.36 11.43 19.03
C LEU A 77 4.15 10.72 20.36
N SER A 78 2.97 10.87 20.97
CA SER A 78 2.61 10.26 22.25
C SER A 78 1.81 8.97 22.12
N SER A 79 1.40 8.60 20.90
CA SER A 79 0.53 7.45 20.67
C SER A 79 1.29 6.14 20.84
N ASN A 80 1.00 5.40 21.92
CA ASN A 80 1.60 4.07 22.15
C ASN A 80 1.22 3.06 21.07
N ARG A 81 0.03 3.19 20.47
CA ARG A 81 -0.45 2.31 19.41
C ARG A 81 0.31 2.53 18.10
N LEU A 82 0.51 3.79 17.71
CA LEU A 82 1.20 4.13 16.46
C LEU A 82 2.71 3.92 16.57
N ASN A 83 3.28 4.19 17.74
CA ASN A 83 4.72 4.05 17.97
C ASN A 83 5.15 2.63 18.36
N ALA A 84 4.23 1.68 18.45
CA ALA A 84 4.56 0.29 18.72
C ALA A 84 5.28 -0.35 17.51
N ASN A 85 6.36 -1.09 17.77
CA ASN A 85 7.03 -1.97 16.79
C ASN A 85 7.58 -1.28 15.52
N LEU A 86 7.89 0.03 15.55
CA LEU A 86 8.47 0.77 14.41
C LEU A 86 9.87 0.30 13.97
N GLY A 87 10.46 -0.68 14.65
CA GLY A 87 11.83 -1.15 14.40
C GLY A 87 12.90 -0.15 14.85
N ALA A 88 14.14 -0.39 14.46
CA ALA A 88 15.28 0.48 14.76
C ALA A 88 15.45 1.52 13.65
N VAL A 89 14.88 2.72 13.83
CA VAL A 89 15.10 3.84 12.92
C VAL A 89 16.47 4.44 13.19
N ARG A 90 17.40 4.29 12.24
CA ARG A 90 18.72 4.94 12.30
C ARG A 90 18.73 6.17 11.41
N ALA A 91 19.40 7.23 11.86
CA ALA A 91 19.70 8.40 11.06
C ALA A 91 21.21 8.63 11.10
N ASP A 92 21.76 9.17 10.02
CA ASP A 92 23.15 9.63 9.99
C ASP A 92 23.32 10.93 10.83
N PRO A 93 24.56 11.42 11.02
CA PRO A 93 24.82 12.66 11.74
C PRO A 93 24.16 13.91 11.15
N GLU A 94 23.82 13.88 9.85
CA GLU A 94 23.13 14.95 9.12
C GLU A 94 21.60 14.86 9.26
N GLY A 95 21.11 13.75 9.83
CA GLY A 95 19.72 13.52 10.15
C GLY A 95 18.91 12.76 9.10
N CYS A 96 19.56 12.25 8.03
CA CYS A 96 18.96 11.46 6.96
C CYS A 96 18.65 10.03 7.44
N LEU A 97 17.49 9.50 7.03
CA LEU A 97 17.04 8.17 7.40
C LEU A 97 17.92 7.09 6.74
N GLN A 98 18.44 6.16 7.52
CA GLN A 98 19.15 4.99 7.01
C GLN A 98 18.16 3.87 6.71
N ILE A 99 17.93 3.62 5.42
CA ILE A 99 17.12 2.50 4.93
C ILE A 99 18.06 1.36 4.57
N CYS A 100 17.79 0.18 5.12
CA CYS A 100 18.47 -1.06 4.71
C CYS A 100 17.50 -1.92 3.92
N LEU A 101 17.90 -2.32 2.71
CA LEU A 101 17.15 -3.29 1.91
C LEU A 101 17.56 -4.70 2.34
N LYS A 102 16.56 -5.55 2.60
CA LYS A 102 16.75 -6.98 2.82
C LYS A 102 16.10 -7.73 1.68
N GLU A 103 16.86 -8.60 1.04
CA GLU A 103 16.32 -9.53 0.06
C GLU A 103 15.39 -10.53 0.76
N VAL A 104 14.15 -10.63 0.29
CA VAL A 104 13.12 -11.54 0.84
C VAL A 104 12.69 -12.63 -0.15
N ALA A 105 13.00 -12.46 -1.43
CA ALA A 105 12.73 -13.41 -2.50
C ALA A 105 13.69 -13.18 -3.67
N ASN A 106 14.07 -14.25 -4.37
CA ASN A 106 14.94 -14.20 -5.55
C ASN A 106 14.55 -15.24 -6.60
N ARG A 107 15.25 -15.18 -7.74
CA ARG A 107 15.04 -16.06 -8.90
C ARG A 107 13.58 -16.04 -9.38
N LEU A 108 12.94 -14.88 -9.26
CA LEU A 108 11.59 -14.61 -9.74
C LEU A 108 11.61 -14.27 -11.24
N ARG A 109 10.52 -14.57 -11.94
CA ARG A 109 10.37 -14.29 -13.39
C ARG A 109 9.48 -13.06 -13.62
N ASN A 110 10.11 -11.89 -13.72
CA ASN A 110 9.43 -10.59 -13.89
C ASN A 110 8.25 -10.40 -12.89
N PRO A 111 8.56 -10.23 -11.58
CA PRO A 111 7.51 -10.06 -10.57
C PRO A 111 6.75 -8.74 -10.78
N VAL A 112 5.42 -8.82 -10.78
CA VAL A 112 4.51 -7.68 -11.07
C VAL A 112 3.71 -7.22 -9.86
N ALA A 113 3.56 -8.08 -8.84
CA ALA A 113 2.85 -7.73 -7.62
C ALA A 113 3.40 -8.49 -6.42
N MET A 114 3.37 -7.84 -5.25
CA MET A 114 3.60 -8.45 -3.94
C MET A 114 2.52 -7.96 -2.98
N LEU A 115 1.86 -8.88 -2.28
CA LEU A 115 0.69 -8.55 -1.46
C LEU A 115 0.46 -9.59 -0.34
N HIS A 116 -0.33 -9.22 0.67
CA HIS A 116 -0.71 -10.11 1.78
C HIS A 116 -2.22 -10.41 1.77
N ALA A 117 -2.61 -11.54 2.36
CA ALA A 117 -4.01 -11.98 2.38
C ALA A 117 -4.86 -11.37 3.51
N ALA A 118 -4.23 -10.65 4.46
CA ALA A 118 -4.89 -10.03 5.61
C ALA A 118 -5.70 -11.03 6.48
N ASP A 119 -5.27 -12.29 6.51
CA ASP A 119 -5.92 -13.40 7.22
C ASP A 119 -5.28 -13.72 8.58
N GLY A 120 -4.23 -12.97 8.96
CA GLY A 120 -3.45 -13.17 10.18
C GLY A 120 -2.33 -14.22 10.07
N THR A 121 -2.14 -14.83 8.90
CA THR A 121 -1.09 -15.85 8.70
C THR A 121 0.30 -15.24 8.46
N HIS A 122 0.37 -13.94 8.21
CA HIS A 122 1.59 -13.22 7.81
C HIS A 122 2.27 -13.80 6.56
N ARG A 123 1.50 -14.50 5.72
CA ARG A 123 1.96 -14.90 4.38
C ARG A 123 1.92 -13.72 3.43
N PHE A 124 2.87 -13.70 2.52
CA PHE A 124 2.84 -12.81 1.37
C PHE A 124 2.90 -13.62 0.07
N PHE A 125 2.40 -13.02 -0.99
CA PHE A 125 2.23 -13.63 -2.30
C PHE A 125 2.92 -12.77 -3.33
N ILE A 126 3.73 -13.39 -4.19
CA ILE A 126 4.40 -12.71 -5.29
C ILE A 126 3.83 -13.26 -6.59
N ALA A 127 3.29 -12.38 -7.43
CA ALA A 127 2.83 -12.72 -8.76
C ALA A 127 3.91 -12.40 -9.80
N GLU A 128 4.13 -13.33 -10.71
CA GLU A 128 5.06 -13.25 -11.85
C GLU A 128 4.26 -13.00 -13.13
N GLN A 129 4.78 -12.14 -14.01
CA GLN A 129 4.12 -11.78 -15.29
C GLN A 129 3.76 -13.01 -16.13
N VAL A 130 4.51 -14.12 -15.98
CA VAL A 130 4.28 -15.38 -16.69
C VAL A 130 3.06 -16.17 -16.22
N GLY A 131 2.30 -15.68 -15.24
CA GLY A 131 1.08 -16.33 -14.75
C GLY A 131 1.28 -17.23 -13.53
N LEU A 132 2.39 -17.09 -12.80
CA LEU A 132 2.63 -17.82 -11.56
C LEU A 132 2.43 -16.91 -10.36
N VAL A 133 1.73 -17.41 -9.33
CA VAL A 133 1.67 -16.76 -8.02
C VAL A 133 2.32 -17.68 -7.00
N TRP A 134 3.30 -17.17 -6.26
CA TRP A 134 4.02 -17.92 -5.23
C TRP A 134 3.61 -17.46 -3.84
N ALA A 135 3.35 -18.39 -2.94
CA ALA A 135 3.14 -18.11 -1.53
C ALA A 135 4.46 -18.20 -0.76
N TYR A 136 4.68 -17.25 0.15
CA TYR A 136 5.78 -17.24 1.11
C TYR A 136 5.20 -17.22 2.53
N LEU A 137 5.78 -18.04 3.40
CA LEU A 137 5.35 -18.18 4.79
C LEU A 137 5.93 -17.06 5.66
N ALA A 138 5.41 -16.91 6.88
CA ALA A 138 5.84 -15.87 7.83
C ALA A 138 7.36 -15.91 8.15
N ASN A 139 7.98 -17.10 8.03
CA ASN A 139 9.43 -17.27 8.21
C ASN A 139 10.26 -16.93 6.95
N GLY A 140 9.63 -16.46 5.86
CA GLY A 140 10.26 -16.14 4.58
C GLY A 140 10.44 -17.33 3.63
N SER A 141 10.06 -18.55 4.02
CA SER A 141 10.22 -19.71 3.12
C SER A 141 9.18 -19.71 2.01
N LYS A 142 9.63 -19.96 0.77
CA LYS A 142 8.78 -20.14 -0.41
C LYS A 142 8.08 -21.50 -0.39
N VAL A 143 6.78 -21.53 -0.65
CA VAL A 143 6.03 -22.78 -0.85
C VAL A 143 6.44 -23.41 -2.19
N SER A 144 6.72 -24.72 -2.20
CA SER A 144 7.27 -25.42 -3.36
C SER A 144 6.32 -25.47 -4.55
N ARG A 145 5.01 -25.49 -4.30
CA ARG A 145 3.97 -25.39 -5.33
C ARG A 145 3.45 -23.95 -5.40
N PRO A 146 3.14 -23.45 -6.61
CA PRO A 146 2.54 -22.14 -6.75
C PRO A 146 1.17 -22.10 -6.09
N PHE A 147 0.82 -20.93 -5.56
CA PHE A 147 -0.51 -20.60 -5.09
C PHE A 147 -1.54 -20.63 -6.23
N LEU A 148 -1.12 -20.19 -7.42
CA LEU A 148 -1.91 -20.18 -8.65
C LEU A 148 -0.98 -20.37 -9.85
N ASN A 149 -1.37 -21.21 -10.82
CA ASN A 149 -0.64 -21.40 -12.07
C ASN A 149 -1.53 -21.19 -13.30
N LEU A 150 -1.39 -20.05 -13.97
CA LEU A 150 -2.11 -19.68 -15.19
C LEU A 150 -1.20 -19.63 -16.42
N THR A 151 -0.01 -20.25 -16.39
CA THR A 151 0.97 -20.16 -17.49
C THR A 151 0.43 -20.62 -18.86
N GLU A 152 -0.58 -21.49 -18.86
CA GLU A 152 -1.21 -21.98 -20.10
C GLU A 152 -2.23 -20.99 -20.69
N ALA A 153 -2.83 -20.14 -19.86
CA ALA A 153 -3.86 -19.20 -20.27
C ALA A 153 -3.33 -17.78 -20.50
N VAL A 154 -2.29 -17.40 -19.74
CA VAL A 154 -1.71 -16.06 -19.77
C VAL A 154 -0.94 -15.85 -21.07
N LEU A 155 -1.31 -14.79 -21.79
CA LEU A 155 -0.58 -14.32 -22.95
C LEU A 155 0.58 -13.42 -22.50
N THR A 156 1.81 -13.87 -22.74
CA THR A 156 3.03 -13.07 -22.52
C THR A 156 3.83 -12.90 -23.81
N SER A 157 4.73 -11.92 -23.84
CA SER A 157 5.65 -11.66 -24.93
C SER A 157 7.07 -11.48 -24.39
N PRO A 158 8.12 -11.88 -25.14
CA PRO A 158 9.50 -11.59 -24.78
C PRO A 158 9.92 -10.14 -25.08
N TRP A 159 9.05 -9.33 -25.71
CA TRP A 159 9.36 -7.97 -26.08
C TRP A 159 9.42 -7.04 -24.85
N LEU A 160 10.51 -6.26 -24.75
CA LEU A 160 10.71 -5.30 -23.65
C LEU A 160 9.66 -4.19 -23.70
N GLY A 161 9.00 -3.94 -22.58
CA GLY A 161 7.92 -2.96 -22.49
C GLY A 161 6.55 -3.50 -22.89
N ASP A 162 6.44 -4.79 -23.24
CA ASP A 162 5.15 -5.44 -23.40
C ASP A 162 4.52 -5.68 -22.03
N GLU A 163 3.40 -5.01 -21.78
CA GLU A 163 2.68 -5.13 -20.52
C GLU A 163 1.88 -6.43 -20.44
N ARG A 164 1.67 -7.17 -21.55
CA ARG A 164 0.84 -8.38 -21.55
C ARG A 164 1.37 -9.45 -20.60
N GLY A 165 0.46 -10.04 -19.85
CA GLY A 165 0.75 -11.15 -18.96
C GLY A 165 -0.20 -11.22 -17.79
N PHE A 166 0.28 -11.74 -16.67
CA PHE A 166 -0.35 -11.53 -15.38
C PHE A 166 -0.13 -10.09 -14.97
N LEU A 167 -1.20 -9.40 -14.60
CA LEU A 167 -1.15 -7.97 -14.35
C LEU A 167 -1.42 -7.65 -12.88
N GLY A 168 -2.27 -8.42 -12.19
CA GLY A 168 -2.37 -8.30 -10.74
C GLY A 168 -3.45 -9.16 -10.09
N LEU A 169 -3.55 -8.99 -8.77
CA LEU A 169 -4.28 -9.88 -7.87
C LEU A 169 -4.84 -9.11 -6.68
N ALA A 170 -6.05 -9.47 -6.25
CA ALA A 170 -6.68 -8.94 -5.06
C ALA A 170 -7.32 -10.06 -4.22
N PHE A 171 -7.06 -10.05 -2.91
CA PHE A 171 -7.80 -10.87 -1.96
C PHE A 171 -9.12 -10.20 -1.61
N HIS A 172 -10.21 -10.98 -1.52
CA HIS A 172 -11.47 -10.44 -1.02
C HIS A 172 -11.30 -9.89 0.41
N PRO A 173 -11.92 -8.77 0.82
CA PRO A 173 -11.76 -8.22 2.19
C PRO A 173 -12.15 -9.20 3.31
N SER A 174 -13.02 -10.15 2.99
CA SER A 174 -13.40 -11.28 3.86
C SER A 174 -12.71 -12.61 3.49
N PHE A 175 -11.53 -12.59 2.89
CA PHE A 175 -10.80 -13.77 2.39
C PHE A 175 -10.67 -14.87 3.45
N LYS A 176 -10.41 -14.51 4.72
CA LYS A 176 -10.37 -15.47 5.84
C LYS A 176 -11.64 -16.31 5.98
N ARG A 177 -12.80 -15.77 5.59
CA ARG A 177 -14.10 -16.45 5.68
C ARG A 177 -14.51 -17.13 4.37
N ASN A 178 -14.25 -16.50 3.23
CA ASN A 178 -14.79 -16.94 1.94
C ASN A 178 -13.75 -17.49 0.95
N GLY A 179 -12.46 -17.35 1.23
CA GLY A 179 -11.38 -17.87 0.40
C GLY A 179 -11.31 -17.26 -1.01
N LYS A 180 -11.99 -16.14 -1.28
CA LYS A 180 -12.10 -15.57 -2.64
C LYS A 180 -10.88 -14.73 -3.02
N VAL A 181 -10.37 -14.98 -4.22
CA VAL A 181 -9.25 -14.25 -4.83
C VAL A 181 -9.63 -13.85 -6.25
N TYR A 182 -9.28 -12.62 -6.63
CA TYR A 182 -9.52 -12.08 -7.96
C TYR A 182 -8.19 -11.84 -8.64
N VAL A 183 -8.10 -12.18 -9.93
CA VAL A 183 -6.90 -11.95 -10.74
C VAL A 183 -7.29 -11.29 -12.06
N TYR A 184 -6.38 -10.46 -12.60
CA TYR A 184 -6.55 -9.85 -13.91
C TYR A 184 -5.30 -10.08 -14.77
N TYR A 185 -5.51 -10.56 -16.00
CA TYR A 185 -4.44 -11.00 -16.90
C TYR A 185 -4.83 -10.97 -18.37
N SER A 186 -3.83 -10.86 -19.24
CA SER A 186 -3.98 -10.90 -20.70
C SER A 186 -4.18 -12.33 -21.19
N ILE A 187 -5.10 -12.53 -22.12
CA ILE A 187 -5.37 -13.82 -22.78
C ILE A 187 -5.50 -13.63 -24.29
N LEU A 188 -5.31 -14.72 -25.04
CA LEU A 188 -5.71 -14.81 -26.44
C LEU A 188 -6.99 -15.65 -26.54
N SER A 189 -8.10 -15.05 -26.95
CA SER A 189 -9.40 -15.73 -27.09
C SER A 189 -10.04 -15.42 -28.43
N ARG A 190 -10.43 -16.46 -29.18
CA ARG A 190 -11.04 -16.33 -30.53
C ARG A 190 -10.22 -15.42 -31.46
N LYS A 191 -8.88 -15.56 -31.43
CA LYS A 191 -7.91 -14.75 -32.20
C LYS A 191 -7.89 -13.25 -31.84
N ALA A 192 -8.46 -12.86 -30.71
CA ALA A 192 -8.39 -11.50 -30.19
C ALA A 192 -7.74 -11.49 -28.81
N GLU A 193 -6.85 -10.54 -28.58
CA GLU A 193 -6.26 -10.28 -27.28
C GLU A 193 -7.31 -9.61 -26.38
N ARG A 194 -7.41 -10.07 -25.13
CA ARG A 194 -8.37 -9.55 -24.16
C ARG A 194 -7.76 -9.56 -22.77
N ILE A 195 -8.28 -8.71 -21.91
CA ILE A 195 -8.09 -8.84 -20.46
C ILE A 195 -9.19 -9.76 -19.94
N ARG A 196 -8.79 -10.72 -19.10
CA ARG A 196 -9.70 -11.56 -18.32
C ARG A 196 -9.56 -11.20 -16.85
N ILE A 197 -10.71 -11.06 -16.19
CA ILE A 197 -10.82 -11.01 -14.74
C ILE A 197 -11.48 -12.31 -14.29
N SER A 198 -10.84 -13.01 -13.35
CA SER A 198 -11.33 -14.29 -12.84
C SER A 198 -11.37 -14.28 -11.31
N GLU A 199 -12.47 -14.79 -10.74
CA GLU A 199 -12.59 -15.19 -9.33
C GLU A 199 -12.14 -16.65 -9.18
N PHE A 200 -11.34 -16.91 -8.15
CA PHE A 200 -10.95 -18.24 -7.70
C PHE A 200 -11.26 -18.40 -6.21
N GLN A 201 -11.44 -19.63 -5.77
CA GLN A 201 -11.57 -20.00 -4.36
C GLN A 201 -10.32 -20.73 -3.88
N LEU A 202 -10.04 -20.56 -2.59
CA LEU A 202 -9.01 -21.31 -1.88
C LEU A 202 -9.30 -22.81 -1.91
N LEU A 203 -8.29 -23.62 -2.16
CA LEU A 203 -8.43 -25.07 -2.14
C LEU A 203 -8.67 -25.54 -0.70
N PRO A 204 -9.79 -26.24 -0.38
CA PRO A 204 -10.10 -26.62 1.00
C PRO A 204 -9.05 -27.50 1.67
N SER A 205 -8.35 -28.33 0.88
CA SER A 205 -7.30 -29.23 1.35
C SER A 205 -5.93 -28.57 1.48
N ASN A 206 -5.74 -27.37 0.94
CA ASN A 206 -4.45 -26.67 0.97
C ASN A 206 -4.64 -25.15 0.95
N VAL A 207 -4.44 -24.53 2.12
CA VAL A 207 -4.52 -23.07 2.27
C VAL A 207 -3.48 -22.29 1.45
N ASN A 208 -2.47 -22.95 0.90
CA ASN A 208 -1.44 -22.36 0.03
C ASN A 208 -1.68 -22.65 -1.46
N ALA A 209 -2.91 -23.02 -1.87
CA ALA A 209 -3.28 -23.20 -3.27
C ALA A 209 -4.71 -22.73 -3.56
N LEU A 210 -4.94 -22.22 -4.76
CA LEU A 210 -6.29 -21.97 -5.30
C LEU A 210 -6.82 -23.19 -6.05
N ASP A 211 -8.13 -23.37 -6.00
CA ASP A 211 -8.83 -24.39 -6.75
C ASP A 211 -9.05 -23.92 -8.20
N HIS A 212 -8.31 -24.50 -9.14
CA HIS A 212 -8.45 -24.19 -10.56
C HIS A 212 -9.84 -24.51 -11.12
N THR A 213 -10.57 -25.46 -10.53
CA THR A 213 -11.93 -25.81 -10.96
C THR A 213 -12.99 -24.79 -10.52
N SER A 214 -12.62 -23.90 -9.59
CA SER A 214 -13.49 -22.86 -9.07
C SER A 214 -13.50 -21.57 -9.90
N GLU A 215 -12.71 -21.50 -10.99
CA GLU A 215 -12.60 -20.30 -11.82
C GLU A 215 -13.97 -19.81 -12.30
N ARG A 216 -14.26 -18.53 -12.05
CA ARG A 216 -15.39 -17.81 -12.64
C ARG A 216 -14.90 -16.54 -13.29
N SER A 217 -15.06 -16.42 -14.61
CA SER A 217 -14.62 -15.25 -15.37
C SER A 217 -15.80 -14.40 -15.85
N GLU A 218 -15.63 -13.08 -15.94
CA GLU A 218 -16.61 -12.21 -16.60
C GLU A 218 -16.88 -12.69 -18.04
N GLY A 219 -18.11 -13.11 -18.30
CA GLY A 219 -18.54 -13.81 -19.53
C GLY A 219 -19.33 -15.09 -19.26
N GLN A 220 -19.16 -15.69 -18.07
CA GLN A 220 -20.02 -16.71 -17.48
C GLN A 220 -20.69 -16.08 -16.26
N ARG A 221 -21.87 -15.45 -16.45
CA ARG A 221 -22.74 -14.79 -15.44
C ARG A 221 -22.24 -14.78 -13.98
N LEU A 222 -21.94 -13.58 -13.47
CA LEU A 222 -22.07 -13.25 -12.04
C LEU A 222 -23.54 -13.37 -11.58
#